data_AF-A0A660S163-F1
#
_entry.id   AF-A0A660S163-F1
#
_cell.length_a   1.000
_cell.length_b   1.000
_cell.length_c   1.000
_cell.angle_alpha   90.00
_cell.angle_beta   90.00
_cell.angle_gamma   90.00
#
_symmetry.space_group_name_H-M   'P 1'
#
loop_
_entity.id
_entity.type
_entity.pdbx_description
1 polymer ?
#
loop_
_entity_poly.entity_id
_entity_poly.type
_entity_poly.pdbx_seq_one_letter_code
_entity_poly.pdbx_strand_id
1 'polypeptide(L)'
;SEAVAQKALKIAKKFPEVDKNFIYEAAMLHDIGIIFTYIPKLNPDGKYPYIAHGYLGREILEKEGLPKHALVCERHMGVGITKEEIIKKNLPLPPRDMIPITLEEKIIAFADKFYSKHPDEIIKEKSVEQIIKDLKKYGEDKVKIFEEWLKLFGEEE
;
A
#
# COMPACT_ATOMS: atom_id res chain seq x y z
N SER A 1 6.42 5.04 7.23
CA SER A 1 6.67 3.60 7.17
C SER A 1 6.69 2.90 8.52
N GLU A 2 7.36 3.42 9.56
CA GLU A 2 7.47 2.74 10.87
C GLU A 2 6.11 2.31 11.47
N ALA A 3 5.12 3.20 11.50
CA ALA A 3 3.78 2.87 12.01
C ALA A 3 3.10 1.76 11.19
N VAL A 4 3.27 1.78 9.86
CA VAL A 4 2.77 0.71 8.96
C VAL A 4 3.45 -0.62 9.29
N ALA A 5 4.77 -0.63 9.45
CA ALA A 5 5.54 -1.82 9.78
C ALA A 5 5.14 -2.41 11.14
N GLN A 6 4.96 -1.58 12.16
CA GLN A 6 4.50 -2.01 13.48
C GLN A 6 3.11 -2.64 13.44
N LYS A 7 2.16 -2.01 12.72
CA LYS A 7 0.82 -2.58 12.54
C LYS A 7 0.85 -3.88 11.75
N ALA A 8 1.60 -3.93 10.65
CA ALA A 8 1.79 -5.13 9.84
C ALA A 8 2.35 -6.29 10.66
N LEU A 9 3.37 -6.02 11.50
CA LEU A 9 3.95 -7.01 12.42
C LEU A 9 2.96 -7.46 13.50
N LYS A 10 2.09 -6.57 14.01
CA LYS A 10 1.03 -6.95 14.96
C LYS A 10 0.07 -7.94 14.32
N ILE A 11 -0.36 -7.68 13.08
CA ILE A 11 -1.24 -8.57 12.32
C ILE A 11 -0.55 -9.90 12.03
N ALA A 12 0.72 -9.87 11.62
CA ALA A 12 1.53 -11.04 11.31
C ALA A 12 1.69 -12.03 12.49
N LYS A 13 1.43 -11.62 13.74
CA LYS A 13 1.43 -12.54 14.89
C LYS A 13 0.35 -13.63 14.79
N LYS A 14 -0.75 -13.35 14.06
CA LYS A 14 -1.86 -14.30 13.85
C LYS A 14 -1.54 -15.39 12.82
N PHE A 15 -0.50 -15.19 12.00
CA PHE A 15 -0.17 -16.03 10.87
C PHE A 15 1.24 -16.60 11.05
N PRO A 16 1.42 -17.81 11.63
CA PRO A 16 2.75 -18.37 11.87
C PRO A 16 3.55 -18.65 10.59
N GLU A 17 2.89 -18.77 9.44
CA GLU A 17 3.47 -19.08 8.14
C GLU A 17 4.14 -17.89 7.42
N VAL A 18 3.86 -16.65 7.86
CA VAL A 18 4.39 -15.46 7.17
C VAL A 18 5.80 -15.11 7.61
N ASP A 19 6.59 -14.59 6.67
CA ASP A 19 7.93 -14.08 6.97
C ASP A 19 7.86 -12.67 7.58
N LYS A 20 8.02 -12.60 8.91
CA LYS A 20 7.97 -11.35 9.68
C LYS A 20 9.13 -10.40 9.35
N ASN A 21 10.31 -10.92 9.00
CA ASN A 21 11.45 -10.08 8.61
C ASN A 21 11.16 -9.42 7.26
N PHE A 22 10.66 -10.21 6.30
CA PHE A 22 10.21 -9.67 5.02
C PHE A 22 9.10 -8.64 5.19
N ILE A 23 8.10 -8.90 6.04
CA ILE A 23 7.01 -7.93 6.31
C ILE A 23 7.57 -6.60 6.82
N TYR A 24 8.50 -6.65 7.78
CA TYR A 24 9.12 -5.43 8.32
C TYR A 24 9.88 -4.66 7.24
N GLU A 25 10.80 -5.34 6.54
CA GLU A 25 11.62 -4.72 5.49
C GLU A 25 10.77 -4.14 4.36
N ALA A 26 9.80 -4.90 3.86
CA ALA A 26 8.94 -4.47 2.76
C ALA A 26 7.99 -3.34 3.19
N ALA A 27 7.46 -3.37 4.42
CA ALA A 27 6.68 -2.26 4.97
C ALA A 27 7.54 -1.00 5.20
N MET A 28 8.84 -1.14 5.45
CA MET A 28 9.73 0.02 5.52
C MET A 28 9.97 0.63 4.14
N LEU A 29 10.08 -0.20 3.11
CA LEU A 29 10.43 0.19 1.74
C LEU A 29 9.25 0.50 0.82
N HIS A 30 8.00 0.13 1.17
CA HIS A 30 6.84 0.19 0.24
C HIS A 30 6.68 1.52 -0.50
N ASP A 31 6.98 2.63 0.18
CA ASP A 31 6.83 4.00 -0.30
C ASP A 31 8.09 4.61 -0.92
N ILE A 32 9.19 3.86 -1.10
CA ILE A 32 10.49 4.41 -1.51
C ILE A 32 10.42 5.19 -2.83
N GLY A 33 9.48 4.87 -3.72
CA GLY A 33 9.25 5.58 -4.98
C GLY A 33 8.68 7.00 -4.82
N ILE A 34 8.25 7.41 -3.62
CA ILE A 34 7.72 8.76 -3.35
C ILE A 34 8.73 9.85 -3.74
N ILE A 35 10.03 9.56 -3.66
CA ILE A 35 11.13 10.48 -4.03
C ILE A 35 11.01 11.05 -5.46
N PHE A 36 10.29 10.34 -6.34
CA PHE A 36 10.08 10.77 -7.72
C PHE A 36 8.74 11.47 -7.95
N THR A 37 7.87 11.49 -6.95
CA THR A 37 6.50 12.00 -7.08
C THR A 37 6.33 13.41 -6.56
N TYR A 38 5.48 14.18 -7.24
CA TYR A 38 5.14 15.54 -6.84
C TYR A 38 4.34 15.55 -5.54
N ILE A 39 4.85 16.24 -4.53
CA ILE A 39 4.15 16.51 -3.26
C ILE A 39 4.32 18.00 -2.94
N PRO A 40 3.25 18.83 -2.98
CA PRO A 40 3.34 20.29 -2.94
C PRO A 40 4.25 20.89 -1.85
N LYS A 41 4.24 20.32 -0.64
CA LYS A 41 5.01 20.84 0.50
C LYS A 41 6.29 20.04 0.82
N LEU A 42 6.47 18.86 0.23
CA LEU A 42 7.55 17.93 0.60
C LEU A 42 8.50 17.63 -0.57
N ASN A 43 7.99 17.56 -1.79
CA ASN A 43 8.74 17.27 -3.00
C ASN A 43 8.13 18.02 -4.21
N PRO A 44 8.27 19.36 -4.27
CA PRO A 44 7.66 20.16 -5.33
C PRO A 44 8.30 19.91 -6.71
N ASP A 45 9.52 19.35 -6.76
CA ASP A 45 10.24 19.04 -8.00
C ASP A 45 9.97 17.63 -8.52
N GLY A 46 9.10 16.87 -7.84
CA GLY A 46 8.71 15.53 -8.25
C GLY A 46 8.09 15.52 -9.65
N LYS A 47 8.53 14.59 -10.49
CA LYS A 47 8.17 14.55 -11.93
C LYS A 47 6.89 13.76 -12.21
N TYR A 48 6.52 12.87 -11.30
CA TYR A 48 5.42 11.92 -11.49
C TYR A 48 4.26 12.20 -10.53
N PRO A 49 3.01 11.86 -10.90
CA PRO A 49 1.89 11.97 -9.99
C PRO A 49 2.07 11.02 -8.80
N TYR A 50 1.49 11.35 -7.64
CA TYR A 50 1.62 10.55 -6.42
C TYR A 50 1.35 9.05 -6.64
N ILE A 51 0.31 8.69 -7.42
CA ILE A 51 -0.04 7.29 -7.69
C ILE A 51 1.09 6.46 -8.33
N ALA A 52 2.05 7.10 -8.98
CA ALA A 52 3.17 6.44 -9.65
C ALA A 52 4.23 5.88 -8.69
N HIS A 53 4.24 6.28 -7.41
CA HIS A 53 5.30 5.85 -6.48
C HIS A 53 5.41 4.33 -6.36
N GLY A 54 4.32 3.59 -6.54
CA GLY A 54 4.36 2.12 -6.45
C GLY A 54 5.26 1.47 -7.51
N TYR A 55 5.03 1.75 -8.81
CA TYR A 55 5.86 1.16 -9.87
C TYR A 55 7.28 1.76 -9.91
N LEU A 56 7.42 3.03 -9.54
CA LEU A 56 8.74 3.67 -9.44
C LEU A 56 9.56 3.04 -8.30
N GLY A 57 8.92 2.75 -7.17
CA GLY A 57 9.54 2.01 -6.06
C GLY A 57 9.94 0.59 -6.47
N ARG A 58 9.09 -0.09 -7.26
CA ARG A 58 9.42 -1.39 -7.86
C ARG A 58 10.70 -1.32 -8.70
N GLU A 59 10.83 -0.33 -9.58
CA GLU A 59 12.04 -0.17 -10.42
C GLU A 59 13.31 0.08 -9.60
N ILE A 60 13.23 0.81 -8.49
CA ILE A 60 14.37 0.98 -7.57
C ILE A 60 14.77 -0.38 -7.00
N LEU A 61 13.81 -1.07 -6.38
CA LEU A 61 14.11 -2.30 -5.63
C LEU A 61 14.52 -3.46 -6.54
N GLU A 62 14.02 -3.53 -7.77
CA GLU A 62 14.51 -4.50 -8.76
C GLU A 62 15.99 -4.25 -9.11
N LYS A 63 16.42 -2.99 -9.24
CA LYS A 63 17.83 -2.64 -9.51
C LYS A 63 18.75 -2.94 -8.32
N GLU A 64 18.23 -2.79 -7.10
CA GLU A 64 18.94 -3.12 -5.86
C GLU A 64 18.92 -4.64 -5.53
N GLY A 65 18.35 -5.48 -6.39
CA GLY A 65 18.32 -6.94 -6.20
C GLY A 65 17.29 -7.43 -5.18
N LEU A 66 16.24 -6.64 -4.92
CA LEU A 66 15.15 -6.92 -3.98
C LEU A 66 13.79 -7.15 -4.70
N PRO A 67 13.67 -8.15 -5.60
CA PRO A 67 12.50 -8.31 -6.45
C PRO A 67 11.21 -8.63 -5.69
N LYS A 68 11.29 -9.25 -4.51
CA LYS A 68 10.11 -9.52 -3.67
C LYS A 68 9.55 -8.23 -3.05
N HIS A 69 10.41 -7.39 -2.49
CA HIS A 69 10.03 -6.10 -1.92
C HIS A 69 9.49 -5.16 -3.00
N ALA A 70 10.06 -5.24 -4.20
CA ALA A 70 9.61 -4.49 -5.37
C ALA A 70 8.13 -4.75 -5.72
N LEU A 71 7.65 -5.99 -5.55
CA LEU A 71 6.23 -6.32 -5.75
C LEU A 71 5.33 -5.66 -4.69
N VAL A 72 5.79 -5.56 -3.44
CA VAL A 72 5.05 -4.86 -2.38
C VAL A 72 4.93 -3.37 -2.71
N CYS A 73 6.02 -2.71 -3.14
CA CYS A 73 5.95 -1.33 -3.63
C CYS A 73 4.90 -1.16 -4.71
N GLU A 74 4.85 -2.05 -5.69
CA GLU A 74 3.90 -1.91 -6.78
C GLU A 74 2.44 -2.14 -6.35
N ARG A 75 2.21 -3.08 -5.44
CA ARG A 75 0.88 -3.67 -5.19
C ARG A 75 0.19 -3.14 -3.93
N HIS A 76 0.88 -2.42 -3.05
CA HIS A 76 0.28 -1.91 -1.81
C HIS A 76 -0.76 -0.80 -2.03
N MET A 77 -0.92 -0.31 -3.26
CA MET A 77 -1.79 0.81 -3.60
C MET A 77 -3.28 0.53 -3.31
N GLY A 78 -3.79 1.12 -2.23
CA GLY A 78 -5.18 0.96 -1.84
C GLY A 78 -5.49 -0.47 -1.42
N VAL A 79 -6.37 -1.14 -2.18
CA VAL A 79 -6.62 -2.60 -2.03
C VAL A 79 -6.18 -3.36 -3.29
N GLY A 80 -5.30 -2.74 -4.09
CA GLY A 80 -4.89 -3.19 -5.41
C GLY A 80 -5.62 -2.46 -6.55
N ILE A 81 -4.94 -2.37 -7.70
CA ILE A 81 -5.45 -1.75 -8.93
C ILE A 81 -5.33 -2.78 -10.06
N THR A 82 -6.44 -3.08 -10.74
CA THR A 82 -6.43 -4.04 -11.84
C THR A 82 -5.99 -3.38 -13.14
N LYS A 83 -5.46 -4.18 -14.07
CA LYS A 83 -5.13 -3.74 -15.43
C LYS A 83 -6.33 -3.07 -16.12
N GLU A 84 -7.52 -3.65 -15.95
CA GLU A 84 -8.74 -3.10 -16.53
C GLU A 84 -9.05 -1.72 -15.96
N GLU A 85 -8.90 -1.52 -14.65
CA GLU A 85 -9.09 -0.23 -14.01
C GLU A 85 -8.10 0.82 -14.54
N ILE A 86 -6.82 0.44 -14.69
CA ILE A 86 -5.76 1.31 -15.23
C ILE A 86 -6.14 1.80 -16.62
N ILE A 87 -6.55 0.88 -17.51
CA ILE A 87 -6.92 1.21 -18.89
C ILE A 87 -8.20 2.06 -18.90
N LYS A 88 -9.25 1.63 -18.19
CA LYS A 88 -10.57 2.28 -18.20
C LYS A 88 -10.53 3.70 -17.63
N LYS A 89 -9.75 3.93 -16.58
CA LYS A 89 -9.61 5.23 -15.92
C LYS A 89 -8.43 6.05 -16.49
N ASN A 90 -7.73 5.55 -17.50
CA ASN A 90 -6.52 6.16 -18.07
C ASN A 90 -5.51 6.59 -16.99
N LEU A 91 -5.25 5.69 -16.04
CA LEU A 91 -4.32 5.96 -14.95
C LEU A 91 -2.88 6.02 -15.49
N PRO A 92 -2.02 6.89 -14.93
CA PRO A 92 -0.61 7.00 -15.31
C PRO A 92 0.22 5.85 -14.69
N LEU A 93 -0.22 4.61 -14.94
CA LEU A 93 0.35 3.38 -14.41
C LEU A 93 0.61 2.38 -15.55
N PRO A 94 1.59 1.47 -15.41
CA PRO A 94 1.80 0.39 -16.37
C PRO A 94 0.54 -0.49 -16.53
N PRO A 95 0.16 -0.92 -17.75
CA PRO A 95 -1.09 -1.66 -17.98
C PRO A 95 -0.97 -3.15 -17.60
N ARG A 96 -0.84 -3.42 -16.29
CA ARG A 96 -0.75 -4.75 -15.66
C ARG A 96 -1.46 -4.77 -14.31
N ASP A 97 -1.78 -5.96 -13.80
CA ASP A 97 -2.39 -6.08 -12.47
C ASP A 97 -1.39 -5.72 -11.37
N MET A 98 -1.78 -4.76 -10.55
CA MET A 98 -1.03 -4.23 -9.41
C MET A 98 -1.83 -4.51 -8.14
N ILE A 99 -2.12 -5.80 -7.89
CA ILE A 99 -2.94 -6.29 -6.78
C ILE A 99 -2.11 -7.12 -5.79
N PRO A 100 -2.30 -6.99 -4.46
CA PRO A 100 -1.64 -7.84 -3.48
C PRO A 100 -1.99 -9.32 -3.66
N ILE A 101 -0.98 -10.18 -3.81
CA ILE A 101 -1.18 -11.62 -4.04
C ILE A 101 -0.93 -12.41 -2.75
N THR A 102 0.27 -12.31 -2.20
CA THR A 102 0.68 -13.04 -0.99
C THR A 102 0.00 -12.51 0.26
N LEU A 103 0.05 -13.30 1.33
CA LEU A 103 -0.49 -12.89 2.62
C LEU A 103 0.29 -11.69 3.18
N GLU A 104 1.62 -11.69 3.01
CA GLU A 104 2.51 -10.60 3.37
C GLU A 104 2.17 -9.31 2.62
N GLU A 105 1.99 -9.37 1.29
CA GLU A 105 1.56 -8.20 0.49
C GLU A 105 0.23 -7.63 1.00
N LYS A 106 -0.75 -8.51 1.30
CA LYS A 106 -2.07 -8.09 1.79
C LYS A 106 -2.00 -7.48 3.19
N ILE A 107 -1.20 -8.05 4.09
CA ILE A 107 -1.00 -7.52 5.45
C ILE A 107 -0.41 -6.11 5.38
N ILE A 108 0.61 -5.90 4.54
CA ILE A 108 1.26 -4.59 4.39
C ILE A 108 0.30 -3.58 3.77
N ALA A 109 -0.39 -3.95 2.67
CA ALA A 109 -1.37 -3.10 2.02
C ALA A 109 -2.52 -2.71 2.98
N PHE A 110 -3.04 -3.67 3.74
CA PHE A 110 -4.06 -3.42 4.76
C PHE A 110 -3.55 -2.49 5.85
N ALA A 111 -2.34 -2.72 6.39
CA ALA A 111 -1.76 -1.87 7.42
C ALA A 111 -1.55 -0.43 6.93
N ASP A 112 -1.14 -0.24 5.68
CA ASP A 112 -0.90 1.08 5.09
C ASP A 112 -2.18 1.94 5.03
N LYS A 113 -3.35 1.32 4.80
CA LYS A 113 -4.65 2.01 4.74
C LYS A 113 -4.98 2.82 6.00
N PHE A 114 -4.43 2.43 7.14
CA PHE A 114 -4.67 3.07 8.43
C PHE A 114 -3.86 4.34 8.64
N TYR A 115 -2.86 4.63 7.80
CA TYR A 115 -1.98 5.77 8.00
C TYR A 115 -2.12 6.80 6.88
N SER A 116 -2.11 8.06 7.27
CA SER A 116 -2.09 9.20 6.36
C SER A 116 -0.66 9.53 5.97
N LYS A 117 -0.49 10.08 4.77
CA LYS A 117 0.79 10.61 4.28
C LYS A 117 0.85 12.14 4.43
N HIS A 118 -0.18 12.73 5.05
CA HIS A 118 -0.22 14.15 5.37
C HIS A 118 0.63 14.43 6.62
N PRO A 119 1.57 15.39 6.58
CA PRO A 119 2.45 15.75 7.70
C PRO A 119 1.73 15.97 9.03
N ASP A 120 0.54 16.56 8.98
CA ASP A 120 -0.26 16.90 10.15
C ASP A 120 -1.04 15.70 10.74
N GLU A 121 -1.03 14.55 10.06
CA GLU A 121 -1.81 13.35 10.41
C GLU A 121 -0.98 12.06 10.48
N ILE A 122 0.35 12.14 10.34
CA ILE A 122 1.25 10.98 10.20
C ILE A 122 1.10 9.95 11.34
N ILE A 123 0.76 10.40 12.55
CA ILE A 123 0.78 9.56 13.76
C ILE A 123 -0.61 8.97 14.08
N LYS A 124 -1.70 9.56 13.55
CA LYS A 124 -3.05 9.13 13.90
C LYS A 124 -3.56 8.06 12.95
N GLU A 125 -3.89 6.90 13.53
CA GLU A 125 -4.57 5.83 12.82
C GLU A 125 -5.98 6.29 12.38
N LYS A 126 -6.30 6.06 11.11
CA LYS A 126 -7.64 6.27 10.54
C LYS A 126 -8.60 5.24 11.10
N SER A 127 -9.83 5.65 11.38
CA SER A 127 -10.89 4.69 11.73
C SER A 127 -11.31 3.86 10.52
N VAL A 128 -11.92 2.70 10.77
CA VAL A 128 -12.46 1.83 9.71
C VAL A 128 -13.46 2.59 8.82
N GLU A 129 -14.33 3.40 9.42
CA GLU A 129 -15.33 4.20 8.71
C GLU A 129 -14.67 5.22 7.78
N GLN A 130 -13.58 5.84 8.23
CA GLN A 130 -12.82 6.79 7.41
C GLN A 130 -12.18 6.08 6.21
N ILE A 131 -11.64 4.88 6.40
CA ILE A 131 -11.04 4.09 5.32
C ILE A 131 -12.10 3.64 4.31
N ILE A 132 -13.26 3.15 4.79
CA ILE A 132 -14.39 2.78 3.92
C ILE A 132 -14.86 3.98 3.10
N LYS A 133 -15.00 5.16 3.73
CA LYS A 133 -15.37 6.41 3.04
C LYS A 133 -14.35 6.81 1.97
N ASP A 134 -13.06 6.62 2.24
CA ASP A 134 -12.00 6.89 1.25
C ASP A 134 -12.04 5.89 0.09
N LEU A 135 -12.30 4.61 0.36
CA LEU A 135 -12.36 3.56 -0.67
C LEU A 135 -13.61 3.68 -1.57
N LYS A 136 -14.76 4.12 -1.04
CA LYS A 136 -15.98 4.35 -1.83
C LYS A 136 -15.79 5.31 -3.00
N LYS A 137 -14.83 6.24 -2.90
CA LYS A 137 -14.46 7.15 -4.00
C LYS A 137 -13.93 6.41 -5.23
N TYR A 138 -13.42 5.20 -5.05
CA TYR A 138 -12.79 4.38 -6.10
C TYR A 138 -13.68 3.24 -6.61
N GLY A 139 -14.71 2.86 -5.83
CA GLY A 139 -15.73 1.86 -6.18
C GLY A 139 -16.17 1.00 -4.99
N GLU A 140 -17.40 0.48 -5.03
CA GLU A 140 -17.94 -0.43 -3.99
C GLU A 140 -17.21 -1.79 -3.97
N ASP A 141 -16.58 -2.19 -5.07
CA ASP A 141 -15.69 -3.35 -5.15
C ASP A 141 -14.49 -3.21 -4.21
N LYS A 142 -13.91 -2.01 -4.11
CA LYS A 142 -12.78 -1.74 -3.21
C LYS A 142 -13.17 -1.84 -1.74
N VAL A 143 -14.40 -1.44 -1.41
CA VAL A 143 -14.95 -1.56 -0.05
C VAL A 143 -15.10 -3.03 0.34
N LYS A 144 -15.67 -3.86 -0.56
CA LYS A 144 -15.85 -5.30 -0.30
C LYS A 144 -14.52 -6.01 -0.03
N ILE A 145 -13.48 -5.71 -0.80
CA ILE A 145 -12.13 -6.27 -0.57
C ILE A 145 -11.61 -5.86 0.81
N PHE A 146 -11.79 -4.60 1.20
CA PHE A 146 -11.36 -4.12 2.51
C PHE A 146 -12.18 -4.75 3.66
N GLU A 147 -13.47 -4.97 3.49
CA GLU A 147 -14.31 -5.69 4.46
C GLU A 147 -13.87 -7.15 4.64
N GLU A 148 -13.47 -7.82 3.57
CA GLU A 148 -12.84 -9.15 3.66
C GLU A 148 -11.52 -9.11 4.42
N TRP A 149 -10.68 -8.09 4.18
CA TRP A 149 -9.45 -7.88 4.93
C TRP A 149 -9.71 -7.55 6.40
N LEU A 150 -10.76 -6.81 6.74
CA LEU A 150 -11.16 -6.55 8.13
C LEU A 150 -11.51 -7.85 8.85
N LYS A 151 -12.25 -8.76 8.19
CA LYS A 151 -12.56 -10.07 8.77
C LYS A 151 -11.32 -10.93 8.99
N LEU A 152 -10.34 -10.83 8.09
CA LEU A 152 -9.12 -11.64 8.14
C LEU A 152 -8.06 -11.08 9.11
N PHE A 153 -7.89 -9.75 9.13
CA PHE A 153 -6.78 -9.08 9.81
C PHE A 153 -7.21 -8.25 11.02
N GLY A 154 -8.45 -7.78 11.05
CA GLY A 154 -9.01 -6.95 12.11
C GLY A 154 -8.87 -7.57 13.49
N GLU A 155 -8.77 -6.74 14.52
CA GLU A 155 -8.71 -7.22 15.90
C GLU A 155 -10.06 -7.82 16.29
N GLU A 156 -10.05 -8.97 16.98
CA GLU A 156 -11.23 -9.44 17.68
C GLU A 156 -11.44 -8.47 18.86
N GLU A 157 -12.64 -7.93 19.01
CA GLU A 157 -13.03 -7.14 20.19
C GLU A 157 -13.05 -7.99 21.46
#